data_AF-A0A163WBV6-F1
#
_entry.id   AF-A0A163WBV6-F1
#
_cell.length_a   1.000
_cell.length_b   1.000
_cell.length_c   1.000
_cell.angle_alpha   90.00
_cell.angle_beta   90.00
_cell.angle_gamma   90.00
#
_symmetry.space_group_name_H-M   'P 1'
#
loop_
_entity.id
_entity.type
_entity.pdbx_description
1 polymer ?
#
loop_
_entity_poly.entity_id
_entity_poly.type
_entity_poly.pdbx_seq_one_letter_code
_entity_poly.pdbx_strand_id
1 'polypeptide(L)'
;MAILEDRLSDRFVASLIWERLAYLPPEAGEGPWLAGPATPAAWREAFPEAPQVIASRPASVRLTRSIAKESKQLLKQQLQFGGYRITELNPRCTRRATAVNWLLAWLVSAGELLPEDGAVPPLLIPPADPVQGHPGDPPVE
;
A
#
# COMPACT_ATOMS: atom_id res chain seq x y z
N MET A 1 -6.35 10.79 -0.28
CA MET A 1 -5.18 11.68 -0.05
C MET A 1 -4.32 11.27 1.15
N ALA A 2 -4.89 10.95 2.32
CA ALA A 2 -4.14 10.66 3.56
C ALA A 2 -2.95 9.66 3.46
N ILE A 3 -3.01 8.67 2.57
CA ILE A 3 -1.87 7.74 2.36
C ILE A 3 -0.66 8.49 1.78
N LEU A 4 -0.87 9.33 0.76
CA LEU A 4 0.19 10.11 0.10
C LEU A 4 0.81 11.14 1.05
N GLU A 5 0.00 11.68 1.96
CA GLU A 5 0.41 12.67 2.97
C GLU A 5 1.09 12.04 4.19
N ASP A 6 1.32 10.72 4.20
CA ASP A 6 1.91 10.00 5.33
C ASP A 6 1.13 10.15 6.65
N ARG A 7 -0.21 10.22 6.55
CA ARG A 7 -1.11 10.41 7.72
C ARG A 7 -1.78 9.12 8.17
N LEU A 8 -1.29 7.98 7.71
CA LEU A 8 -1.79 6.64 8.01
C LEU A 8 -0.60 5.70 8.22
N SER A 9 -0.67 4.77 9.17
CA SER A 9 0.43 3.82 9.39
C SER A 9 0.67 2.93 8.18
N ASP A 10 1.93 2.55 7.95
CA ASP A 10 2.31 1.61 6.89
C ASP A 10 1.61 0.27 7.08
N ARG A 11 1.46 -0.19 8.33
CA ARG A 11 0.72 -1.43 8.62
C ARG A 11 -0.73 -1.37 8.16
N PHE A 12 -1.40 -0.23 8.37
CA PHE A 12 -2.78 -0.04 7.90
C PHE A 12 -2.83 0.01 6.37
N VAL A 13 -1.92 0.75 5.73
CA VAL A 13 -1.85 0.80 4.26
C VAL A 13 -1.56 -0.59 3.68
N ALA A 14 -0.69 -1.36 4.31
CA ALA A 14 -0.36 -2.72 3.91
C ALA A 14 -1.57 -3.65 4.07
N SER A 15 -2.34 -3.56 5.16
CA SER A 15 -3.52 -4.41 5.36
C SER A 15 -4.60 -4.19 4.28
N LEU A 16 -4.79 -2.95 3.81
CA LEU A 16 -5.69 -2.67 2.68
C LEU A 16 -5.28 -3.44 1.42
N ILE A 17 -3.97 -3.60 1.18
CA ILE A 17 -3.43 -4.34 0.05
C ILE A 17 -3.57 -5.84 0.28
N TRP A 18 -3.24 -6.32 1.48
CA TRP A 18 -3.32 -7.74 1.83
C TRP A 18 -4.73 -8.31 1.67
N GLU A 19 -5.74 -7.59 2.13
CA GLU A 19 -7.15 -7.95 1.98
C GLU A 19 -7.52 -8.14 0.49
N ARG A 20 -7.09 -7.21 -0.37
CA ARG A 20 -7.36 -7.25 -1.82
C ARG A 20 -6.51 -8.28 -2.57
N LEU A 21 -5.38 -8.68 -2.01
CA LEU A 21 -4.59 -9.83 -2.43
C LEU A 21 -5.10 -11.15 -1.81
N ALA A 22 -6.21 -11.12 -1.09
CA ALA A 22 -6.83 -12.27 -0.43
C ALA A 22 -5.91 -13.03 0.54
N TYR A 23 -5.00 -12.31 1.22
CA TYR A 23 -4.34 -12.83 2.40
C TYR A 23 -5.36 -12.96 3.54
N LEU A 24 -5.18 -13.97 4.38
CA LEU A 24 -6.07 -14.29 5.49
C LEU A 24 -5.53 -13.63 6.77
N PRO A 25 -6.35 -12.84 7.49
CA PRO A 25 -5.97 -12.30 8.79
C PRO A 25 -5.81 -13.41 9.83
N PRO A 26 -5.00 -13.21 10.88
CA PRO A 26 -4.91 -14.14 11.99
C PRO A 26 -6.24 -14.24 12.75
N GLU A 27 -6.63 -15.46 13.16
CA GLU A 27 -7.92 -15.72 13.82
C GLU A 27 -8.10 -14.93 15.14
N ALA A 28 -7.04 -14.76 15.91
CA ALA A 28 -7.06 -14.05 17.19
C ALA A 28 -6.63 -12.58 17.09
N GLY A 29 -6.47 -12.03 15.88
CA GLY A 29 -5.96 -10.67 15.66
C GLY A 29 -4.46 -10.48 15.90
N GLU A 30 -3.80 -11.48 16.52
CA GLU A 30 -2.36 -11.52 16.74
C GLU A 30 -1.69 -12.50 15.78
N GLY A 31 -0.62 -12.05 15.11
CA GLY A 31 0.18 -12.86 14.19
C GLY A 31 0.25 -12.32 12.74
N PRO A 32 0.99 -13.01 11.86
CA PRO A 32 1.08 -12.63 10.46
C PRO A 32 -0.19 -12.98 9.70
N TRP A 33 -0.51 -12.20 8.67
CA TRP A 33 -1.49 -12.60 7.67
C TRP A 33 -0.87 -13.64 6.75
N LEU A 34 -1.61 -14.69 6.39
CA LEU A 34 -1.10 -15.82 5.60
C LEU A 34 -1.72 -15.84 4.21
N ALA A 35 -0.95 -16.26 3.20
CA ALA A 35 -1.45 -16.39 1.84
C ALA A 35 -2.54 -17.46 1.79
N GLY A 36 -3.73 -17.08 1.32
CA GLY A 36 -4.86 -17.97 1.18
C GLY A 36 -4.87 -18.72 -0.16
N PRO A 37 -5.84 -19.64 -0.35
CA PRO A 37 -6.07 -20.29 -1.65
C PRO A 37 -6.37 -19.30 -2.79
N ALA A 38 -6.98 -18.15 -2.45
CA ALA A 38 -7.32 -17.09 -3.40
C ALA A 38 -6.17 -16.07 -3.61
N THR A 39 -5.09 -16.13 -2.83
CA THR A 39 -3.92 -15.27 -3.06
C THR A 39 -3.26 -15.63 -4.40
N PRO A 40 -2.98 -14.66 -5.28
CA PRO A 40 -2.35 -14.95 -6.57
C PRO A 40 -1.05 -15.75 -6.41
N ALA A 41 -0.83 -16.77 -7.24
CA ALA A 41 0.30 -17.70 -7.10
C ALA A 41 1.66 -17.00 -6.96
N ALA A 42 1.91 -15.98 -7.80
CA ALA A 42 3.15 -15.20 -7.77
C ALA A 42 3.38 -14.43 -6.45
N TRP A 43 2.31 -14.14 -5.70
CA TRP A 43 2.39 -13.56 -4.36
C TRP A 43 2.55 -14.65 -3.30
N ARG A 44 1.70 -15.69 -3.33
CA ARG A 44 1.74 -16.80 -2.38
C ARG A 44 3.10 -17.52 -2.34
N GLU A 45 3.72 -17.74 -3.50
CA GLU A 45 5.02 -18.42 -3.60
C GLU A 45 6.18 -17.55 -3.10
N ALA A 46 6.14 -16.25 -3.40
CA ALA A 46 7.20 -15.32 -2.99
C ALA A 46 7.05 -14.86 -1.54
N PHE A 47 5.82 -14.80 -1.04
CA PHE A 47 5.44 -14.26 0.25
C PHE A 47 4.31 -15.11 0.88
N PRO A 48 4.65 -16.26 1.49
CA PRO A 48 3.68 -17.07 2.22
C PRO A 48 3.03 -16.30 3.38
N GLU A 49 3.79 -15.39 4.00
CA GLU A 49 3.31 -14.38 4.95
C GLU A 49 3.17 -13.02 4.25
N ALA A 50 2.12 -12.27 4.58
CA ALA A 50 1.84 -10.99 3.94
C ALA A 50 2.96 -9.98 4.23
N PRO A 51 3.65 -9.46 3.19
CA PRO A 51 4.84 -8.65 3.40
C PRO A 51 4.46 -7.18 3.66
N GLN A 52 5.31 -6.48 4.41
CA GLN A 52 5.20 -5.04 4.64
C GLN A 52 5.59 -4.28 3.38
N VAL A 53 4.62 -4.03 2.49
CA VAL A 53 4.85 -3.50 1.13
C VAL A 53 5.49 -2.10 1.08
N ILE A 54 5.44 -1.35 2.18
CA ILE A 54 6.11 -0.05 2.31
C ILE A 54 7.54 -0.21 2.84
N ALA A 55 7.76 -1.00 3.89
CA ALA A 55 9.08 -1.20 4.47
C ALA A 55 9.99 -2.10 3.62
N SER A 56 9.43 -3.12 2.96
CA SER A 56 10.17 -4.14 2.23
C SER A 56 10.30 -3.79 0.74
N ARG A 57 11.53 -3.61 0.27
CA ARG A 57 11.82 -3.33 -1.15
C ARG A 57 11.36 -4.45 -2.09
N PRO A 58 11.62 -5.75 -1.82
CA PRO A 58 11.13 -6.84 -2.68
C PRO A 58 9.61 -6.82 -2.87
N ALA A 59 8.86 -6.57 -1.79
CA ALA A 59 7.40 -6.50 -1.82
C ALA A 59 6.90 -5.30 -2.62
N SER A 60 7.51 -4.12 -2.45
CA SER A 60 7.19 -2.93 -3.25
C SER A 60 7.44 -3.13 -4.76
N VAL A 61 8.55 -3.79 -5.12
CA VAL A 61 8.85 -4.11 -6.51
C VAL A 61 7.81 -5.08 -7.08
N ARG A 62 7.40 -6.11 -6.31
CA ARG A 62 6.33 -7.03 -6.71
C ARG A 62 5.01 -6.28 -6.93
N LEU A 63 4.66 -5.38 -6.02
CA LEU A 63 3.47 -4.54 -6.11
C LEU A 63 3.47 -3.71 -7.39
N THR A 64 4.57 -3.01 -7.66
CA THR A 64 4.75 -2.21 -8.87
C THR A 64 4.58 -3.05 -10.14
N ARG A 65 5.13 -4.26 -10.17
CA ARG A 65 5.04 -5.18 -11.33
C ARG A 65 3.64 -5.75 -11.55
N SER A 66 2.81 -5.79 -10.51
CA SER A 66 1.42 -6.26 -10.63
C SER A 66 0.46 -5.20 -11.19
N ILE A 67 0.91 -3.96 -11.38
CA ILE A 67 0.10 -2.88 -11.97
C ILE A 67 0.17 -2.97 -13.50
N ALA A 68 -1.00 -3.13 -14.13
CA ALA A 68 -1.15 -3.09 -15.59
C ALA A 68 -0.60 -1.78 -16.19
N LYS A 69 -0.12 -1.82 -17.43
CA LYS A 69 0.55 -0.66 -18.06
C LYS A 69 -0.38 0.54 -18.16
N GLU A 70 -1.64 0.29 -18.47
CA GLU A 70 -2.73 1.24 -18.62
C GLU A 70 -3.05 1.94 -17.30
N SER A 71 -2.78 1.27 -16.17
CA SER A 71 -3.04 1.76 -14.81
C SER A 71 -1.85 2.49 -14.16
N LYS A 72 -0.75 2.74 -14.89
CA LYS A 72 0.44 3.39 -14.31
C LYS A 72 0.31 4.89 -14.08
N GLN A 73 -0.72 5.53 -14.62
CA GLN A 73 -0.94 6.98 -14.53
C GLN A 73 -2.18 7.35 -13.70
N LEU A 74 -2.77 6.40 -12.96
CA LEU A 74 -4.02 6.62 -12.23
C LEU A 74 -3.88 7.69 -11.12
N LEU A 75 -2.72 7.79 -10.48
CA LEU A 75 -2.42 8.88 -9.53
C LEU A 75 -2.64 10.27 -10.15
N LYS A 76 -2.18 10.48 -11.38
CA LYS A 76 -2.35 11.75 -12.09
C LYS A 76 -3.77 11.92 -12.60
N GLN A 77 -4.35 10.86 -13.17
CA GLN A 77 -5.65 10.90 -13.83
C GLN A 77 -6.82 11.06 -12.85
N GLN A 78 -6.77 10.40 -11.70
CA GLN A 78 -7.88 10.40 -10.73
C GLN A 78 -7.63 11.30 -9.53
N LEU A 79 -6.38 11.42 -9.06
CA LEU A 79 -6.05 12.20 -7.86
C LEU A 79 -5.33 13.53 -8.16
N GLN A 80 -5.06 13.83 -9.44
CA GLN A 80 -4.28 15.01 -9.85
C GLN A 80 -2.92 15.10 -9.15
N PHE A 81 -2.38 13.95 -8.71
CA PHE A 81 -1.12 13.90 -7.97
C PHE A 81 0.06 13.99 -8.96
N GLY A 82 0.75 15.13 -8.94
CA GLY A 82 1.91 15.41 -9.80
C GLY A 82 3.23 14.79 -9.34
N GLY A 83 3.27 14.18 -8.15
CA GLY A 83 4.48 13.69 -7.51
C GLY A 83 4.89 14.50 -6.28
N TYR A 84 5.89 13.99 -5.56
CA TYR A 84 6.48 14.65 -4.40
C TYR A 84 7.51 15.71 -4.81
N ARG A 85 7.72 16.73 -3.98
CA ARG A 85 8.86 17.64 -4.14
C ARG A 85 10.17 16.89 -3.88
N ILE A 86 11.27 17.37 -4.45
CA ILE A 86 12.58 16.71 -4.31
C ILE A 86 13.03 16.59 -2.84
N THR A 87 12.65 17.57 -1.99
CA THR A 87 12.92 17.58 -0.55
C THR A 87 12.08 16.59 0.24
N GLU A 88 10.96 16.13 -0.33
CA GLU A 88 10.04 15.15 0.28
C GLU A 88 10.32 13.74 -0.24
N LEU A 89 11.12 13.61 -1.31
CA LEU A 89 11.31 12.36 -2.01
C LEU A 89 12.20 11.42 -1.21
N ASN A 90 11.59 10.41 -0.62
CA ASN A 90 12.28 9.33 0.08
C ASN A 90 11.68 7.96 -0.29
N PRO A 91 12.34 6.84 0.05
CA PRO A 91 11.85 5.49 -0.26
C PRO A 91 10.43 5.23 0.28
N ARG A 92 10.08 5.75 1.47
CA ARG A 92 8.76 5.56 2.06
C ARG A 92 7.67 6.23 1.24
N CYS A 93 7.81 7.53 0.95
CA CYS A 93 6.84 8.29 0.16
C CYS A 93 6.61 7.68 -1.23
N THR A 94 7.69 7.26 -1.91
CA THR A 94 7.59 6.62 -3.23
C THR A 94 6.85 5.29 -3.16
N ARG A 95 7.14 4.44 -2.17
CA ARG A 95 6.44 3.17 -1.98
C ARG A 95 4.97 3.36 -1.58
N ARG A 96 4.65 4.39 -0.79
CA ARG A 96 3.26 4.78 -0.48
C ARG A 96 2.49 5.26 -1.71
N ALA A 97 3.14 6.00 -2.62
CA ALA A 97 2.52 6.34 -3.91
C ALA A 97 2.28 5.08 -4.77
N THR A 98 3.20 4.12 -4.79
CA THR A 98 2.99 2.82 -5.45
C THR A 98 1.78 2.10 -4.84
N ALA A 99 1.65 2.07 -3.51
CA ALA A 99 0.50 1.47 -2.83
C ALA A 99 -0.83 2.10 -3.26
N VAL A 100 -0.90 3.44 -3.29
CA VAL A 100 -2.10 4.15 -3.77
C VAL A 100 -2.38 3.84 -5.24
N ASN A 101 -1.37 3.86 -6.11
CA ASN A 101 -1.58 3.56 -7.53
C ASN A 101 -2.08 2.12 -7.73
N TRP A 102 -1.59 1.17 -6.93
CA TRP A 102 -2.05 -0.21 -6.95
C TRP A 102 -3.51 -0.33 -6.49
N LEU A 103 -3.90 0.36 -5.42
CA LEU A 103 -5.28 0.36 -4.93
C LEU A 103 -6.26 0.95 -5.97
N LEU A 104 -5.85 2.02 -6.66
CA LEU A 104 -6.62 2.58 -7.79
C LEU A 104 -6.73 1.58 -8.95
N ALA A 105 -5.64 0.89 -9.28
CA ALA A 105 -5.63 -0.12 -10.33
C ALA A 105 -6.56 -1.30 -10.00
N TRP A 106 -6.60 -1.70 -8.73
CA TRP A 106 -7.52 -2.74 -8.24
C TRP A 106 -8.98 -2.31 -8.42
N LEU A 107 -9.35 -1.09 -8.02
CA LEU A 107 -10.71 -0.55 -8.21
C LEU A 107 -11.10 -0.55 -9.70
N VAL A 108 -10.23 0.00 -10.55
CA VAL A 108 -10.47 0.05 -12.00
C VAL A 108 -10.61 -1.35 -12.60
N SER A 109 -9.84 -2.32 -12.12
CA SER A 109 -9.96 -3.72 -12.58
C SER A 109 -11.28 -4.37 -12.19
N ALA A 110 -11.90 -3.92 -11.09
CA ALA A 110 -13.24 -4.32 -10.66
C ALA A 110 -14.36 -3.54 -11.39
N GLY A 111 -14.00 -2.58 -12.26
CA GLY A 111 -14.96 -1.68 -12.91
C GLY A 111 -15.49 -0.59 -11.97
N GLU A 112 -14.82 -0.38 -10.83
CA GLU A 112 -15.21 0.60 -9.82
C GLU A 112 -14.40 1.90 -9.97
N LEU A 113 -15.00 3.00 -9.53
CA LEU A 113 -14.33 4.30 -9.40
C LEU A 113 -14.04 4.57 -7.93
N LEU A 114 -13.01 5.38 -7.67
CA LEU A 114 -12.75 5.86 -6.32
C LEU A 114 -13.96 6.68 -5.84
N PRO A 115 -14.61 6.31 -4.72
CA PRO A 115 -15.70 7.10 -4.18
C PRO A 115 -15.20 8.46 -3.70
N GLU A 116 -16.03 9.50 -3.83
CA GLU A 116 -15.70 10.86 -3.38
C GLU A 116 -15.56 10.92 -1.86
N ASP A 117 -16.41 10.16 -1.15
CA ASP A 117 -16.45 10.10 0.31
C ASP A 117 -16.37 8.65 0.82
N GLY A 118 -15.85 8.51 2.05
CA GLY A 118 -15.76 7.21 2.72
C GLY A 118 -15.27 7.35 4.16
N ALA A 119 -15.37 6.26 4.93
CA ALA A 119 -14.84 6.23 6.27
C ALA A 119 -13.31 6.40 6.25
N VAL A 120 -12.83 7.43 6.94
CA VAL A 120 -11.39 7.68 7.12
C VAL A 120 -11.04 7.32 8.56
N PRO A 121 -10.05 6.44 8.80
CA PRO A 121 -9.58 6.16 10.16
C PRO A 121 -8.95 7.42 10.78
N PRO A 122 -8.74 7.46 12.10
CA PRO A 122 -8.06 8.56 12.75
C PRO A 122 -6.72 8.87 12.07
N LEU A 123 -6.54 10.14 11.67
CA LEU A 123 -5.36 10.58 10.95
C LEU A 123 -4.19 10.80 11.91
N LEU A 124 -3.03 10.30 11.53
CA LEU A 124 -1.78 10.48 12.26
C LEU A 124 -1.05 11.74 11.83
N ILE A 125 -0.13 12.21 12.67
CA ILE A 125 0.85 13.24 12.31
C ILE A 125 1.95 12.55 11.52
N PRO A 126 2.37 13.08 10.35
CA PRO A 126 3.50 12.53 9.60
C PRO A 126 4.74 12.36 10.50
N PRO A 127 5.47 11.24 10.38
CA PRO A 127 6.57 10.98 11.28
C PRO A 127 7.76 11.90 10.99
N ALA A 128 8.47 12.27 12.05
CA ALA A 128 9.65 13.12 11.95
C ALA A 128 10.80 12.42 11.21
N ASP A 129 10.95 11.11 11.43
CA ASP A 129 11.90 10.26 10.71
C ASP A 129 11.15 9.34 9.71
N PRO A 130 11.28 9.59 8.40
CA PRO A 130 10.61 8.79 7.38
C PRO A 130 11.18 7.37 7.26
N VAL A 131 12.33 7.06 7.87
CA VAL A 131 12.85 5.68 7.94
C VAL A 131 12.08 4.87 8.99
N GLN A 132 11.80 5.45 10.15
CA GLN A 132 11.12 4.74 11.25
C GLN A 132 9.61 4.63 11.04
N GLY A 133 9.00 5.66 10.44
CA GLY A 133 7.57 5.66 10.20
C GLY A 133 6.71 5.92 11.44
N HIS A 134 5.46 5.48 11.42
CA HIS A 134 4.53 5.67 12.54
C HIS A 134 4.81 4.64 13.65
N PRO A 135 4.35 4.87 14.90
CA PRO A 135 4.48 3.87 15.95
C PRO A 135 3.95 2.50 15.54
N GLY A 136 4.82 1.50 15.62
CA GLY A 136 4.52 0.11 15.23
C GLY A 136 4.75 -0.21 13.76
N ASP A 137 5.09 0.76 12.91
CA ASP A 137 5.57 0.48 11.56
C ASP A 137 7.01 -0.09 11.63
N PRO A 138 7.34 -1.05 10.76
CA PRO A 138 8.72 -1.49 10.61
C PRO A 138 9.54 -0.42 9.87
N PRO A 139 10.84 -0.29 10.18
CA PRO A 139 11.69 0.66 9.51
C PRO A 139 11.84 0.30 8.02
N VAL A 140 11.94 1.33 7.18
CA VAL A 140 12.07 1.18 5.73
C VAL A 140 13.51 0.79 5.37
N GLU A 141 13.64 -0.34 4.66
CA GLU A 141 14.91 -0.88 4.12
C GLU A 141 15.40 -0.16 2.86
#